data_AF-A0A945LNC4-F1
#
_entry.id   AF-A0A945LNC4-F1
#
_cell.length_a   1.000
_cell.length_b   1.000
_cell.length_c   1.000
_cell.angle_alpha   90.00
_cell.angle_beta   90.00
_cell.angle_gamma   90.00
#
_symmetry.space_group_name_H-M   'P 1'
#
loop_
_entity.id
_entity.type
_entity.pdbx_description
1 polymer ?
#
loop_
_entity_poly.entity_id
_entity_poly.type
_entity_poly.pdbx_seq_one_letter_code
_entity_poly.pdbx_strand_id
1 'polypeptide(L)' 'CQTNNIDLIIGGHTHTFLNKPVIVKNMDKKNVQIAQVGWAGINIGRIDYFFNQKSCVKKVRGGSIFIKSK' A
#
# COMPACT_ATOMS: atom_id res chain seq x y z
N CYS A 1 8.84 -2.60 -11.62
CA CYS A 1 9.21 -2.84 -10.21
C CYS A 1 10.13 -4.05 -10.18
N GLN A 2 11.38 -3.92 -9.74
CA GLN A 2 12.39 -5.00 -9.80
C GLN A 2 12.30 -5.92 -8.56
N THR A 3 11.09 -6.35 -8.22
CA THR A 3 10.85 -7.19 -7.05
C THR A 3 10.32 -8.56 -7.47
N ASN A 4 10.56 -9.57 -6.64
CA ASN A 4 9.96 -10.90 -6.71
C ASN A 4 9.30 -11.22 -5.37
N ASN A 5 8.21 -12.00 -5.38
CA ASN A 5 7.53 -12.50 -4.17
C ASN A 5 6.99 -11.41 -3.20
N ILE A 6 6.92 -10.15 -3.62
CA ILE A 6 6.43 -9.03 -2.82
C ILE A 6 5.04 -8.63 -3.32
N ASP A 7 4.09 -8.52 -2.40
CA ASP A 7 2.71 -8.14 -2.71
C ASP A 7 2.35 -6.70 -2.30
N LEU A 8 3.00 -6.19 -1.25
CA LEU A 8 2.76 -4.87 -0.68
C LEU A 8 4.09 -4.23 -0.28
N ILE A 9 4.26 -2.96 -0.64
CA ILE A 9 5.38 -2.10 -0.24
C ILE A 9 4.80 -0.92 0.53
N ILE A 10 5.30 -0.71 1.74
CA ILE A 10 5.00 0.47 2.56
C ILE A 10 6.24 1.37 2.51
N GLY A 11 6.12 2.47 1.77
CA GLY A 11 7.22 3.39 1.51
C GLY A 11 7.36 4.49 2.57
N GLY A 12 8.41 5.28 2.42
CA GLY A 12 8.70 6.47 3.22
C GLY A 12 9.87 7.25 2.62
N HIS A 13 10.52 8.07 3.43
CA HIS A 13 11.74 8.83 3.08
C HIS A 13 11.54 10.02 2.13
N THR A 14 10.88 9.85 0.98
CA THR A 14 10.68 10.95 0.01
C THR A 14 9.57 11.93 0.39
N HIS A 15 8.87 11.69 1.50
CA HIS A 15 7.73 12.48 1.96
C HIS A 15 6.58 12.59 0.92
N THR A 16 6.51 11.70 -0.06
CA THR A 16 5.45 11.68 -1.08
C THR A 16 4.11 11.28 -0.44
N PHE A 17 3.06 12.05 -0.73
CA PHE A 17 1.69 11.74 -0.37
C PHE A 17 1.01 10.98 -1.52
N LEU A 18 0.53 9.76 -1.23
CA LEU A 18 -0.28 8.98 -2.17
C LEU A 18 -1.73 8.93 -1.66
N ASN A 19 -2.66 9.50 -2.45
CA ASN A 19 -4.09 9.50 -2.10
C ASN A 19 -4.69 8.08 -2.09
N LYS A 20 -4.14 7.18 -2.92
CA LYS A 20 -4.47 5.75 -2.96
C LYS A 20 -3.21 4.95 -3.24
N PRO A 21 -3.15 3.67 -2.82
CA PRO A 21 -2.04 2.80 -3.20
C PRO A 21 -1.88 2.73 -4.73
N VAL A 22 -0.63 2.79 -5.19
CA VAL A 22 -0.28 2.60 -6.60
C VAL A 22 -0.09 1.11 -6.86
N ILE A 23 -0.58 0.61 -7.99
CA ILE A 23 -0.41 -0.79 -8.40
C ILE A 23 0.63 -0.84 -9.52
N VAL A 24 1.68 -1.63 -9.31
CA VAL A 24 2.73 -1.87 -10.31
C VAL A 24 2.90 -3.37 -10.54
N LYS A 25 3.41 -3.77 -11.70
CA LYS A 25 3.81 -5.17 -11.94
C LYS A 25 5.26 -5.41 -11.49
N ASN A 26 5.47 -6.55 -10.83
CA ASN A 26 6.79 -7.09 -10.49
C ASN A 26 7.42 -7.82 -11.69
N MET A 27 8.61 -8.40 -11.51
CA MET A 27 9.28 -9.15 -12.59
C MET A 27 8.51 -10.42 -13.00
N ASP A 28 7.78 -11.03 -12.07
CA ASP A 28 6.85 -12.15 -12.33
C ASP A 28 5.50 -11.70 -12.93
N LYS A 29 5.36 -10.43 -13.33
CA LYS A 29 4.11 -9.81 -13.83
C LYS A 29 2.93 -9.83 -12.82
N LYS A 30 3.20 -10.11 -11.54
CA LYS A 30 2.22 -10.03 -10.44
C LYS A 30 2.04 -8.60 -9.98
N ASN A 31 0.83 -8.27 -9.52
CA ASN A 31 0.51 -6.95 -9.01
C ASN A 31 1.12 -6.74 -7.62
N VAL A 32 1.77 -5.59 -7.43
CA VAL A 32 2.35 -5.12 -6.18
C VAL A 32 1.71 -3.79 -5.84
N GLN A 33 1.22 -3.65 -4.61
CA GLN A 33 0.67 -2.41 -4.12
C GLN A 33 1.75 -1.59 -3.43
N ILE A 34 1.79 -0.28 -3.67
CA ILE A 34 2.72 0.64 -3.04
C ILE A 34 1.91 1.73 -2.34
N ALA A 35 2.11 1.89 -1.03
CA ALA A 35 1.44 2.91 -0.23
C ALA A 35 2.48 3.80 0.47
N GLN A 36 2.20 5.10 0.54
CA GLN A 36 3.02 6.08 1.25
C GLN A 36 2.15 7.26 1.71
N VAL A 37 2.36 7.71 2.94
CA VAL A 37 1.45 8.64 3.63
C VAL A 37 2.07 10.01 3.92
N GLY A 38 3.15 10.35 3.22
CA GLY A 38 3.85 11.62 3.42
C GLY A 38 4.65 11.67 4.72
N TRP A 39 4.43 12.71 5.55
CA TRP A 39 5.23 13.01 6.74
C TRP A 39 4.44 13.75 7.83
N ALA A 40 5.09 13.98 8.98
CA ALA A 40 4.57 14.71 10.14
C ALA A 40 3.24 14.19 10.72
N GLY A 41 2.87 12.93 10.44
CA GLY A 41 1.63 12.35 10.95
C GLY A 41 0.36 13.03 10.42
N ILE A 42 0.46 13.83 9.35
CA ILE A 42 -0.68 14.53 8.74
C ILE A 42 -1.73 13.53 8.26
N ASN A 43 -1.26 12.40 7.70
CA ASN A 43 -2.09 11.28 7.28
C ASN A 43 -1.67 9.99 7.98
N ILE A 44 -2.65 9.19 8.40
CA ILE A 44 -2.42 7.82 8.84
C ILE A 44 -2.98 6.86 7.79
N GLY A 45 -2.09 6.00 7.28
CA GLY A 45 -2.44 4.95 6.33
C GLY A 45 -3.03 3.75 7.05
N ARG A 46 -4.13 3.22 6.51
CA ARG A 46 -4.70 1.95 6.93
C ARG A 46 -4.88 1.04 5.73
N ILE A 47 -4.37 -0.19 5.85
CA ILE A 47 -4.47 -1.22 4.81
C ILE A 47 -5.03 -2.47 5.46
N ASP A 48 -6.25 -2.86 5.06
CA ASP A 48 -6.83 -4.13 5.47
C ASP A 48 -6.46 -5.17 4.41
N TYR A 49 -5.50 -6.05 4.74
CA TYR A 49 -4.96 -7.06 3.84
C TYR A 49 -5.41 -8.46 4.26
N PHE A 50 -6.10 -9.17 3.37
CA PHE A 50 -6.68 -10.48 3.67
C PHE A 50 -5.87 -11.59 3.00
N PHE A 51 -5.39 -12.55 3.79
CA PHE A 51 -4.72 -13.75 3.32
C PHE A 51 -5.67 -14.94 3.44
N ASN A 52 -5.78 -15.74 2.38
CA ASN A 52 -6.54 -16.99 2.40
C ASN A 52 -5.61 -18.13 1.97
N GLN A 53 -5.45 -19.11 2.84
CA GLN A 53 -4.59 -20.28 2.61
C GLN A 53 -5.19 -21.26 1.57
N LYS A 54 -6.50 -21.19 1.32
CA LYS A 54 -7.25 -22.13 0.46
C LYS A 54 -7.61 -21.55 -0.92
N SER A 55 -7.52 -20.25 -1.12
CA SER A 55 -7.85 -19.61 -2.40
C SER A 55 -7.01 -18.35 -2.60
N CYS A 56 -6.31 -18.26 -3.73
CA CYS A 56 -5.56 -17.08 -4.16
C CYS A 56 -6.53 -15.96 -4.59
N VAL A 57 -7.35 -15.45 -3.66
CA VAL A 57 -8.22 -14.29 -3.90
C VAL A 57 -7.82 -13.21 -2.91
N LYS A 58 -6.91 -12.34 -3.35
CA LYS A 58 -6.42 -11.18 -2.60
C LYS A 58 -7.42 -10.03 -2.75
N LYS A 59 -8.34 -9.89 -1.81
CA LYS A 59 -9.18 -8.68 -1.68
C LYS A 59 -8.41 -7.68 -0.84
N VAL A 60 -8.25 -6.45 -1.33
CA VAL A 60 -7.66 -5.35 -0.57
C VAL A 60 -8.64 -4.19 -0.51
N ARG A 61 -8.90 -3.70 0.70
CA ARG A 61 -9.57 -2.43 0.94
C ARG A 61 -8.57 -1.52 1.64
N GLY A 62 -8.15 -0.46 0.96
CA GLY A 62 -7.23 0.55 1.49
C GLY A 62 -7.88 1.92 1.46
N GLY A 63 -7.77 2.67 2.55
CA GLY A 63 -8.27 4.03 2.68
C GLY A 63 -7.37 4.84 3.61
N SER A 64 -7.23 6.14 3.33
CA SER A 64 -6.52 7.09 4.20
C SER A 64 -7.48 7.70 5.21
N ILE A 65 -7.03 7.79 6.47
CA ILE A 65 -7.76 8.51 7.52
C ILE A 65 -7.03 9.84 7.73
N PHE A 66 -7.70 10.94 7.41
CA PHE A 66 -7.19 12.29 7.66
C PHE A 66 -7.29 12.58 9.15
N ILE A 67 -6.15 12.86 9.79
CA ILE A 67 -6.14 13.31 11.19
C ILE A 67 -6.05 14.82 11.16
N LYS A 68 -7.21 15.47 11.14
CA LYS A 68 -7.29 16.89 11.49
C LYS A 68 -7.40 16.96 13.02
N SER A 69 -6.26 17.09 13.71
CA SER A 69 -6.26 17.70 15.03
C SER A 69 -6.36 19.22 14.84
N LYS A 70 -7.19 19.84 15.67
CA LYS A 70 -7.57 21.25 15.71
C LYS A 70 -6.51 22.24 15.23
#